data_AF-A0A6N9YGC3-F1
#
_entry.id   AF-A0A6N9YGC3-F1
#
_cell.length_a   1.000
_cell.length_b   1.000
_cell.length_c   1.000
_cell.angle_alpha   90.00
_cell.angle_beta   90.00
_cell.angle_gamma   90.00
#
_symmetry.space_group_name_H-M   'P 1'
#
loop_
_entity.id
_entity.type
_entity.pdbx_description
1 polymer ?
#
loop_
_entity_poly.entity_id
_entity_poly.type
_entity_poly.pdbx_seq_one_letter_code
_entity_poly.pdbx_strand_id
1 'polypeptide(L)'
;MHLGRALSAVVAMIALMGCGGGESGEDPDGDDTTAPVELDVVLDAELGVGAPTGPDYPPDTSGLVAEYTVTNNADVAVLVVERRPAQITPTVDVPLPDTEESSWVYSDEAGTVLVTKEIFPTSRRSGTDSNTGTAYRAPAVRLEPGESVTGRAFALTPLRRIAPDADVFDVPGPSTLPTQATSWSFCVQVAPDPGESGAPTMADHTPDRQLLCSAGTDLPPGALTGGSR
;
A
#
# COMPACT_ATOMS: atom_id res chain seq x y z
N MET A 1 -21.01 -26.16 18.36
CA MET A 1 -21.07 -26.01 16.89
C MET A 1 -19.81 -25.26 16.49
N HIS A 2 -18.82 -25.96 15.94
CA HIS A 2 -17.56 -25.38 15.49
C HIS A 2 -17.79 -24.78 14.09
N LEU A 3 -17.74 -23.45 13.96
CA LEU A 3 -17.59 -22.80 12.67
C LEU A 3 -16.09 -22.70 12.36
N GLY A 4 -15.68 -23.37 11.29
CA GLY A 4 -14.32 -23.34 10.78
C GLY A 4 -13.98 -21.97 10.20
N ARG A 5 -12.81 -21.45 10.60
CA ARG A 5 -12.13 -20.35 9.92
C ARG A 5 -11.71 -20.83 8.52
N ALA A 6 -12.08 -20.08 7.49
CA ALA A 6 -11.54 -20.24 6.16
C ALA A 6 -10.29 -19.36 6.05
N LEU A 7 -9.11 -19.98 6.03
CA LEU A 7 -7.85 -19.35 5.64
C LEU A 7 -7.75 -19.40 4.12
N SER A 8 -7.58 -18.26 3.46
CA SER A 8 -7.26 -18.19 2.03
C SER A 8 -5.84 -17.68 1.87
N ALA A 9 -4.94 -18.56 1.41
CA ALA A 9 -3.61 -18.19 0.94
C ALA A 9 -3.70 -17.87 -0.55
N VAL A 10 -3.20 -16.72 -0.97
CA VAL A 10 -3.06 -16.37 -2.39
C VAL A 10 -1.61 -16.62 -2.78
N VAL A 11 -1.38 -17.64 -3.61
CA VAL A 11 -0.07 -17.94 -4.22
C VAL A 11 -0.16 -17.54 -5.69
N ALA A 12 0.63 -16.54 -6.10
CA ALA A 12 0.74 -16.15 -7.51
C ALA A 12 1.89 -16.94 -8.17
N MET A 13 1.57 -18.02 -8.90
CA MET A 13 2.55 -18.72 -9.73
C MET A 13 2.52 -18.18 -11.16
N ILE A 14 3.65 -17.63 -11.61
CA ILE A 14 3.91 -17.39 -13.04
C ILE A 14 4.96 -18.42 -13.49
N ALA A 15 4.52 -19.42 -14.27
CA ALA A 15 5.40 -20.38 -14.91
C ALA A 15 5.82 -19.84 -16.29
N LEU A 16 7.10 -19.48 -16.46
CA LEU A 16 7.67 -19.22 -17.79
C LEU A 16 8.32 -20.50 -18.32
N MET A 17 7.66 -21.12 -19.29
CA MET A 17 8.25 -22.08 -20.22
C MET A 17 9.20 -21.33 -21.17
N GLY A 18 10.50 -21.57 -21.03
CA GLY A 18 11.53 -21.18 -22.00
C GLY A 18 12.19 -22.42 -22.60
N CYS A 19 11.98 -22.63 -23.91
CA CYS A 19 12.58 -23.68 -24.73
C CYS A 19 14.11 -23.53 -24.84
N GLY A 20 14.83 -24.66 -24.97
CA GLY A 20 16.28 -24.70 -25.02
C GLY A 20 16.94 -24.47 -26.40
N GLY A 21 18.27 -24.44 -26.37
CA GLY A 21 19.17 -24.82 -27.47
C GLY A 21 20.19 -23.76 -27.93
N GLY A 22 21.48 -24.02 -27.68
CA GLY A 22 22.57 -23.76 -28.66
C GLY A 22 23.58 -22.62 -28.40
N GLU A 23 24.83 -23.02 -28.10
CA GLU A 23 26.14 -22.47 -28.49
C GLU A 23 26.56 -20.99 -28.24
N SER A 24 27.58 -20.87 -27.37
CA SER A 24 28.83 -20.10 -27.48
C SER A 24 28.84 -18.65 -28.00
N GLY A 25 29.01 -17.71 -27.06
CA GLY A 25 29.54 -16.36 -27.30
C GLY A 25 29.80 -15.65 -25.97
N GLU A 26 31.06 -15.35 -25.65
CA GLU A 26 31.46 -14.48 -24.54
C GLU A 26 31.16 -13.02 -24.90
N ASP A 27 30.12 -12.44 -24.29
CA ASP A 27 29.89 -10.99 -24.22
C ASP A 27 30.00 -10.56 -22.74
N PRO A 28 30.83 -9.55 -22.40
CA PRO A 28 30.94 -9.03 -21.05
C PRO A 28 30.01 -7.82 -20.86
N ASP A 29 28.72 -8.01 -21.15
CA ASP A 29 27.67 -7.09 -20.71
C ASP A 29 26.64 -7.94 -19.98
N GLY A 30 27.00 -8.30 -18.74
CA GLY A 30 26.05 -8.86 -17.79
C GLY A 30 25.02 -7.78 -17.48
N ASP A 31 23.95 -7.75 -18.28
CA ASP A 31 22.66 -7.27 -17.87
C ASP A 31 22.25 -8.15 -16.69
N ASP A 32 22.75 -7.81 -15.51
CA ASP A 32 22.42 -8.39 -14.22
C ASP A 32 21.00 -7.90 -13.91
N THR A 33 20.03 -8.36 -14.71
CA THR A 33 18.63 -8.34 -14.33
C THR A 33 18.50 -9.30 -13.17
N THR A 34 18.85 -8.84 -11.98
CA THR A 34 18.61 -9.53 -10.72
C THR A 34 17.14 -9.91 -10.73
N ALA A 35 16.86 -11.21 -10.68
CA ALA A 35 15.49 -11.69 -10.66
C ALA A 35 14.76 -11.06 -9.46
N PRO A 36 13.48 -10.65 -9.61
CA PRO A 36 12.71 -10.07 -8.53
C PRO A 36 12.73 -11.00 -7.30
N VAL A 37 12.95 -10.43 -6.11
CA VAL A 37 12.89 -11.21 -4.87
C VAL A 37 11.45 -11.66 -4.63
N GLU A 38 11.22 -12.97 -4.59
CA GLU A 38 9.93 -13.53 -4.19
C GLU A 38 9.75 -13.33 -2.68
N LEU A 39 8.71 -12.59 -2.29
CA LEU A 39 8.40 -12.30 -0.89
C LEU A 39 7.15 -13.09 -0.47
N ASP A 40 7.33 -14.07 0.42
CA ASP A 40 6.23 -14.72 1.11
C ASP A 40 5.80 -13.86 2.31
N VAL A 41 4.93 -12.89 2.07
CA VAL A 41 4.40 -12.01 3.11
C VAL A 41 2.88 -12.04 3.05
N VAL A 42 2.26 -12.26 4.20
CA VAL A 42 0.80 -12.43 4.33
C VAL A 42 0.19 -11.22 5.01
N LEU A 43 -0.90 -10.72 4.44
CA LEU A 43 -1.78 -9.71 5.04
C LEU A 43 -3.10 -10.37 5.46
N ASP A 44 -3.39 -10.34 6.75
CA ASP A 44 -4.72 -10.60 7.31
C ASP A 44 -5.33 -9.26 7.72
N ALA A 45 -6.57 -9.00 7.31
CA ALA A 45 -7.25 -7.74 7.63
C ALA A 45 -8.75 -7.94 7.89
N GLU A 46 -9.22 -7.37 9.00
CA GLU A 46 -10.62 -7.25 9.34
C GLU A 46 -11.11 -5.86 8.92
N LEU A 47 -12.03 -5.83 7.94
CA LEU A 47 -12.56 -4.62 7.33
C LEU A 47 -13.92 -4.26 7.93
N GLY A 48 -14.12 -2.99 8.29
CA GLY A 48 -15.37 -2.52 8.85
C GLY A 48 -15.54 -1.00 8.86
N VAL A 49 -16.42 -0.54 9.76
CA VAL A 49 -16.71 0.89 10.00
C VAL A 49 -16.50 1.19 11.46
N GLY A 50 -15.92 2.35 11.76
CA GLY A 50 -15.71 2.77 13.14
C GLY A 50 -15.15 4.17 13.27
N ALA A 51 -14.92 4.58 14.52
CA ALA A 51 -14.24 5.83 14.85
C ALA A 51 -12.71 5.66 14.78
N PRO A 52 -11.94 6.70 14.45
CA PRO A 52 -10.48 6.69 14.60
C PRO A 52 -10.09 6.57 16.08
N THR A 53 -8.88 6.06 16.37
CA THR A 53 -8.44 5.86 17.76
C THR A 53 -7.76 7.09 18.38
N GLY A 54 -7.30 8.04 17.56
CA GLY A 54 -6.56 9.23 17.99
C GLY A 54 -7.44 10.47 18.23
N PRO A 55 -7.02 11.40 19.11
CA PRO A 55 -7.75 12.63 19.41
C PRO A 55 -7.70 13.67 18.29
N ASP A 56 -6.85 13.46 17.28
CA ASP A 56 -6.64 14.40 16.17
C ASP A 56 -7.83 14.46 15.21
N TYR A 57 -8.74 13.48 15.30
CA TYR A 57 -10.00 13.49 14.57
C TYR A 57 -11.14 14.04 15.44
N PRO A 58 -12.13 14.75 14.86
CA PRO A 58 -13.34 15.14 15.58
C PRO A 58 -14.03 13.93 16.26
N PRO A 59 -14.61 14.08 17.45
CA PRO A 59 -15.13 12.96 18.25
C PRO A 59 -16.29 12.18 17.60
N ASP A 60 -17.02 12.81 16.68
CA ASP A 60 -18.12 12.18 15.93
C ASP A 60 -17.68 11.66 14.55
N THR A 61 -16.37 11.54 14.34
CA THR A 61 -15.80 11.04 13.09
C THR A 61 -16.04 9.55 12.95
N SER A 62 -16.57 9.14 11.79
CA SER A 62 -16.72 7.74 11.40
C SER A 62 -16.16 7.54 10.00
N GLY A 63 -15.65 6.33 9.75
CA GLY A 63 -15.01 6.00 8.49
C GLY A 63 -14.82 4.52 8.31
N LEU A 64 -14.19 4.17 7.18
CA LEU A 64 -13.72 2.81 6.96
C LEU A 64 -12.54 2.53 7.89
N VAL A 65 -12.52 1.33 8.45
CA VAL A 65 -11.50 0.87 9.37
C VAL A 65 -10.98 -0.48 8.90
N ALA A 66 -9.67 -0.61 8.81
CA ALA A 66 -9.02 -1.91 8.67
C ALA A 66 -8.12 -2.16 9.88
N GLU A 67 -8.39 -3.23 10.62
CA GLU A 67 -7.46 -3.78 11.61
C GLU A 67 -6.70 -4.91 10.91
N TYR A 68 -5.37 -4.86 10.90
CA TYR A 68 -4.59 -5.75 10.06
C TYR A 68 -3.38 -6.33 10.78
N THR A 69 -2.92 -7.49 10.31
CA THR A 69 -1.67 -8.13 10.68
C THR A 69 -0.88 -8.44 9.42
N VAL A 70 0.38 -8.00 9.35
CA VAL A 70 1.34 -8.41 8.33
C VAL A 70 2.29 -9.41 8.96
N THR A 71 2.47 -10.57 8.33
CA THR A 71 3.40 -11.62 8.76
C THR A 71 4.45 -11.87 7.68
N ASN A 72 5.72 -11.83 8.06
CA ASN A 72 6.83 -12.15 7.17
C ASN A 72 7.12 -13.66 7.23
N ASN A 73 6.74 -14.41 6.20
CA ASN A 73 7.10 -15.83 6.07
C ASN A 73 8.32 -16.05 5.17
N ALA A 74 8.88 -14.98 4.59
CA ALA A 74 10.06 -15.06 3.76
C ALA A 74 11.32 -15.31 4.61
N ASP A 75 12.37 -15.82 3.97
CA ASP A 75 13.66 -16.10 4.60
C ASP A 75 14.55 -14.84 4.78
N VAL A 76 14.03 -13.66 4.40
CA VAL A 76 14.72 -12.37 4.49
C VAL A 76 13.91 -11.35 5.28
N ALA A 77 14.57 -10.37 5.87
CA ALA A 77 13.88 -9.26 6.52
C ALA A 77 13.10 -8.42 5.49
N VAL A 78 11.94 -7.92 5.88
CA VAL A 78 11.07 -7.09 5.03
C VAL A 78 10.71 -5.78 5.73
N LEU A 79 10.48 -4.74 4.94
CA LEU A 79 9.89 -3.48 5.38
C LEU A 79 8.39 -3.48 5.10
N VAL A 80 7.60 -2.99 6.05
CA VAL A 80 6.14 -2.81 5.94
C VAL A 80 5.80 -1.35 6.20
N VAL A 81 5.13 -0.68 5.25
CA VAL A 81 4.78 0.75 5.41
C VAL A 81 3.78 0.94 6.55
N GLU A 82 4.10 1.82 7.49
CA GLU A 82 3.28 2.07 8.69
C GLU A 82 2.23 3.16 8.50
N ARG A 83 2.56 4.20 7.73
CA ARG A 83 1.67 5.32 7.47
C ARG A 83 2.11 6.07 6.23
N ARG A 84 1.20 6.84 5.65
CA ARG A 84 1.53 7.77 4.56
C ARG A 84 2.67 8.73 4.97
N PRO A 85 3.55 9.13 4.04
CA PRO A 85 4.58 10.13 4.32
C PRO A 85 3.99 11.48 4.77
N ALA A 86 4.48 12.00 5.90
CA ALA A 86 4.07 13.31 6.44
C ALA A 86 4.41 14.50 5.52
N GLN A 87 5.48 14.36 4.73
CA GLN A 87 6.04 15.43 3.89
C GLN A 87 5.35 15.55 2.52
N ILE A 88 4.45 14.61 2.20
CA ILE A 88 3.73 14.60 0.93
C ILE A 88 2.39 15.30 1.14
N THR A 89 2.20 16.43 0.47
CA THR A 89 0.93 17.17 0.51
C THR A 89 -0.17 16.33 -0.17
N PRO A 90 -1.23 15.95 0.55
CA PRO A 90 -2.35 15.25 -0.05
C PRO A 90 -3.19 16.23 -0.88
N THR A 91 -3.75 15.78 -2.00
CA THR A 91 -4.64 16.60 -2.84
C THR A 91 -6.06 16.65 -2.27
N VAL A 92 -6.24 17.17 -1.06
CA VAL A 92 -7.57 17.35 -0.44
C VAL A 92 -7.71 18.71 0.22
N ASP A 93 -8.88 19.33 0.04
CA ASP A 93 -9.25 20.63 0.63
C ASP A 93 -9.52 20.56 2.15
N VAL A 94 -9.23 19.43 2.80
CA VAL A 94 -9.46 19.21 4.23
C VAL A 94 -8.15 18.74 4.87
N PRO A 95 -7.68 19.38 5.95
CA PRO A 95 -6.53 18.88 6.71
C PRO A 95 -6.85 17.49 7.27
N LEU A 96 -6.11 16.49 6.83
CA LEU A 96 -6.17 15.15 7.41
C LEU A 96 -5.07 15.01 8.45
N PRO A 97 -5.38 14.56 9.67
CA PRO A 97 -4.38 14.25 10.68
C PRO A 97 -3.27 13.36 10.11
N ASP A 98 -2.03 13.58 10.56
CA ASP A 98 -0.90 12.69 10.30
C ASP A 98 -0.70 11.77 11.51
N THR A 99 -1.54 10.75 11.57
CA THR A 99 -1.50 9.66 12.57
C THR A 99 -1.01 8.35 11.96
N GLU A 100 -0.68 7.35 12.78
CA GLU A 100 -0.35 5.99 12.33
C GLU A 100 -1.48 5.31 11.52
N GLU A 101 -2.73 5.73 11.72
CA GLU A 101 -3.90 5.21 10.99
C GLU A 101 -4.06 5.83 9.60
N SER A 102 -3.27 6.87 9.31
CA SER A 102 -3.46 7.68 8.12
C SER A 102 -3.14 6.92 6.86
N SER A 103 -4.10 6.92 5.95
CA SER A 103 -4.06 6.13 4.72
C SER A 103 -4.34 7.00 3.51
N TRP A 104 -3.83 6.56 2.36
CA TRP A 104 -4.31 7.02 1.07
C TRP A 104 -5.68 6.40 0.77
N VAL A 105 -6.46 7.08 -0.06
CA VAL A 105 -7.75 6.61 -0.55
C VAL A 105 -7.81 6.91 -2.04
N TYR A 106 -7.80 5.88 -2.87
CA TYR A 106 -8.02 6.01 -4.31
C TYR A 106 -8.82 4.80 -4.80
N SER A 107 -9.00 4.64 -6.11
CA SER A 107 -9.61 3.43 -6.66
C SER A 107 -8.72 2.81 -7.71
N ASP A 108 -8.79 1.49 -7.85
CA ASP A 108 -8.19 0.81 -9.00
C ASP A 108 -9.02 1.03 -10.28
N GLU A 109 -8.52 0.49 -11.40
CA GLU A 109 -9.21 0.52 -12.70
C GLU A 109 -10.50 -0.30 -12.71
N ALA A 110 -10.65 -1.28 -11.80
CA ALA A 110 -11.87 -2.07 -11.66
C ALA A 110 -12.96 -1.33 -10.88
N GLY A 111 -12.61 -0.21 -10.24
CA GLY A 111 -13.52 0.63 -9.47
C GLY A 111 -13.66 0.22 -8.00
N THR A 112 -12.79 -0.64 -7.48
CA THR A 112 -12.69 -0.93 -6.05
C THR A 112 -11.99 0.22 -5.35
N VAL A 113 -12.54 0.71 -4.23
CA VAL A 113 -11.86 1.72 -3.42
C VAL A 113 -10.73 1.07 -2.62
N LEU A 114 -9.52 1.61 -2.71
CA LEU A 114 -8.36 1.15 -1.96
C LEU A 114 -8.06 2.14 -0.84
N VAL A 115 -8.02 1.64 0.39
CA VAL A 115 -7.45 2.34 1.55
C VAL A 115 -6.03 1.82 1.72
N THR A 116 -5.00 2.65 1.49
CA THR A 116 -3.62 2.14 1.38
C THR A 116 -2.60 2.80 2.30
N LYS A 117 -1.62 2.00 2.71
CA LYS A 117 -0.35 2.45 3.29
C LYS A 117 0.75 2.18 2.28
N GLU A 118 1.12 3.22 1.52
CA GLU A 118 1.92 3.07 0.31
C GLU A 118 2.80 4.30 0.09
N ILE A 119 3.95 4.09 -0.54
CA ILE A 119 4.74 5.10 -1.21
C ILE A 119 4.73 4.86 -2.73
N PHE A 120 4.37 5.92 -3.45
CA PHE A 120 4.24 5.88 -4.90
C PHE A 120 5.57 6.20 -5.57
N PRO A 121 5.86 5.61 -6.74
CA PRO A 121 6.98 6.06 -7.54
C PRO A 121 6.76 7.50 -8.02
N THR A 122 7.85 8.25 -8.17
CA THR A 122 7.83 9.61 -8.72
C THR A 122 7.65 9.58 -10.24
N SER A 123 6.82 10.49 -10.76
CA SER A 123 6.52 10.58 -12.17
C SER A 123 7.75 11.10 -12.94
N ARG A 124 8.10 10.42 -14.03
CA ARG A 124 9.16 10.91 -14.95
C ARG A 124 8.73 12.16 -15.73
N ARG A 125 7.43 12.51 -15.70
CA ARG A 125 6.85 13.63 -16.47
C ARG A 125 7.07 15.00 -15.85
N SER A 126 7.32 15.07 -14.55
CA SER A 126 7.48 16.36 -13.86
C SER A 126 8.75 17.14 -14.23
N GLY A 127 9.63 16.62 -15.09
CA GLY A 127 10.85 17.33 -15.51
C GLY A 127 11.84 17.60 -14.38
N THR A 128 11.50 17.24 -13.14
CA THR A 128 12.43 16.95 -12.08
C THR A 128 13.11 15.64 -12.44
N ASP A 129 14.14 15.74 -13.28
CA ASP A 129 15.28 14.84 -13.14
C ASP A 129 15.57 14.74 -11.64
N SER A 130 15.58 13.50 -11.16
CA SER A 130 15.75 13.02 -9.80
C SER A 130 17.01 13.53 -9.09
N ASN A 131 17.10 14.84 -8.85
CA ASN A 131 18.31 15.52 -8.39
C ASN A 131 18.06 16.65 -7.37
N THR A 132 16.97 16.57 -6.58
CA THR A 132 17.01 17.19 -5.25
C THR A 132 17.89 16.39 -4.28
N GLY A 133 18.37 15.21 -4.70
CA GLY A 133 19.20 14.30 -3.90
C GLY A 133 18.49 13.68 -2.71
N THR A 134 17.19 13.95 -2.51
CA THR A 134 16.43 13.52 -1.34
C THR A 134 15.24 12.69 -1.81
N ALA A 135 15.25 11.41 -1.45
CA ALA A 135 14.16 10.50 -1.72
C ALA A 135 12.95 10.79 -0.82
N TYR A 136 11.74 10.61 -1.36
CA TYR A 136 10.55 10.57 -0.53
C TYR A 136 10.55 9.27 0.27
N ARG A 137 10.21 9.35 1.55
CA ARG A 137 10.28 8.22 2.48
C ARG A 137 9.01 8.11 3.30
N ALA A 138 8.47 6.90 3.38
CA ALA A 138 7.41 6.53 4.31
C ALA A 138 8.03 5.84 5.54
N PRO A 139 7.55 6.13 6.76
CA PRO A 139 7.86 5.32 7.93
C PRO A 139 7.47 3.86 7.71
N ALA A 140 8.33 2.94 8.15
CA ALA A 140 8.11 1.50 8.02
C ALA A 140 8.53 0.75 9.28
N VAL A 141 7.96 -0.45 9.47
CA VAL A 141 8.47 -1.47 10.40
C VAL A 141 9.34 -2.45 9.64
N ARG A 142 10.46 -2.84 10.23
CA ARG A 142 11.24 -4.00 9.80
C ARG A 142 10.70 -5.24 10.50
N LEU A 143 10.42 -6.29 9.74
CA LEU A 143 10.08 -7.62 10.24
C LEU A 143 11.16 -8.61 9.84
N GLU A 144 11.77 -9.26 10.83
CA GLU A 144 12.61 -10.43 10.60
C GLU A 144 11.77 -11.63 10.10
N PRO A 145 12.39 -12.66 9.51
CA PRO A 145 11.71 -13.90 9.18
C PRO A 145 10.92 -14.48 10.35
N GLY A 146 9.63 -14.75 10.13
CA GLY A 146 8.68 -15.27 11.12
C GLY A 146 8.04 -14.22 12.04
N GLU A 147 8.42 -12.94 11.93
CA GLU A 147 7.80 -11.87 12.72
C GLU A 147 6.49 -11.36 12.11
N SER A 148 5.69 -10.69 12.95
CA SER A 148 4.45 -10.04 12.54
C SER A 148 4.28 -8.69 13.20
N VAL A 149 3.56 -7.80 12.52
CA VAL A 149 3.12 -6.50 13.05
C VAL A 149 1.62 -6.35 12.87
N THR A 150 0.95 -5.87 13.91
CA THR A 150 -0.45 -5.46 13.86
C THR A 150 -0.54 -3.97 13.66
N GLY A 151 -1.52 -3.51 12.89
CA GLY A 151 -1.78 -2.09 12.72
C GLY A 151 -3.24 -1.80 12.44
N ARG A 152 -3.52 -0.51 12.30
CA ARG A 152 -4.85 0.00 11.97
C ARG A 152 -4.75 1.03 10.86
N ALA A 153 -5.77 1.07 10.01
CA ALA A 153 -5.92 2.04 8.94
C ALA A 153 -7.31 2.67 9.02
N PHE A 154 -7.39 3.96 8.70
CA PHE A 154 -8.63 4.73 8.76
C PHE A 154 -8.81 5.59 7.50
N ALA A 155 -10.03 5.58 6.96
CA ALA A 155 -10.45 6.46 5.88
C ALA A 155 -11.76 7.18 6.23
N LEU A 156 -11.69 8.51 6.31
CA LEU A 156 -12.82 9.36 6.68
C LEU A 156 -13.98 9.24 5.67
N THR A 157 -15.21 9.04 6.18
CA THR A 157 -16.42 9.15 5.36
C THR A 157 -17.07 10.56 5.50
N PRO A 158 -17.68 11.11 4.43
CA PRO A 158 -17.76 10.57 3.08
C PRO A 158 -16.38 10.52 2.41
N LEU A 159 -16.10 9.40 1.76
CA LEU A 159 -14.83 9.10 1.12
C LEU A 159 -14.55 10.14 0.04
N ARG A 160 -13.31 10.60 0.04
CA ARG A 160 -12.73 11.41 -1.02
C ARG A 160 -11.45 10.74 -1.47
N ARG A 161 -11.06 11.01 -2.70
CA ARG A 161 -9.73 10.63 -3.16
C ARG A 161 -8.71 11.40 -2.31
N ILE A 162 -7.86 10.68 -1.62
CA ILE A 162 -6.74 11.18 -0.81
C ILE A 162 -5.51 10.50 -1.40
N ALA A 163 -4.73 11.24 -2.16
CA ALA A 163 -3.56 10.74 -2.85
C ALA A 163 -2.49 11.84 -2.90
N PRO A 164 -1.22 11.50 -3.16
CA PRO A 164 -0.23 12.51 -3.44
C PRO A 164 -0.55 13.29 -4.73
N ASP A 165 0.17 14.39 -4.93
CA ASP A 165 0.15 15.16 -6.17
C ASP A 165 0.48 14.27 -7.38
N ALA A 166 -0.48 14.14 -8.30
CA ALA A 166 -0.35 13.29 -9.48
C ALA A 166 0.59 13.86 -10.55
N ASP A 167 0.97 15.15 -10.45
CA ASP A 167 2.03 15.70 -11.28
C ASP A 167 3.39 15.16 -10.83
N VAL A 168 3.57 14.90 -9.52
CA VAL A 168 4.83 14.44 -8.91
C VAL A 168 4.91 12.93 -8.79
N PHE A 169 3.78 12.25 -8.56
CA PHE A 169 3.73 10.81 -8.27
C PHE A 169 2.84 10.05 -9.27
N ASP A 170 3.29 8.86 -9.67
CA ASP A 170 2.50 7.95 -10.48
C ASP A 170 1.50 7.21 -9.58
N VAL A 171 0.31 7.78 -9.40
CA VAL A 171 -0.80 7.17 -8.65
C VAL A 171 -1.69 6.35 -9.58
N PRO A 172 -1.96 5.06 -9.30
CA PRO A 172 -2.83 4.24 -10.13
C PRO A 172 -4.29 4.71 -10.15
N GLY A 173 -4.99 4.31 -11.22
CA GLY A 173 -6.43 4.47 -11.36
C GLY A 173 -6.90 5.90 -11.63
N PRO A 174 -8.22 6.14 -11.57
CA PRO A 174 -8.80 7.42 -11.93
C PRO A 174 -8.45 8.54 -10.94
N SER A 175 -8.51 9.78 -11.44
CA SER A 175 -8.29 11.00 -10.64
C SER A 175 -9.44 11.33 -9.68
N THR A 176 -10.52 10.56 -9.69
CA THR A 176 -11.69 10.70 -8.81
C THR A 176 -12.22 9.32 -8.41
N LEU A 177 -12.76 9.19 -7.20
CA LEU A 177 -13.44 7.95 -6.80
C LEU A 177 -14.69 7.72 -7.68
N PRO A 178 -14.92 6.49 -8.18
CA PRO A 178 -16.14 6.14 -8.90
C PRO A 178 -17.35 6.33 -8.01
N THR A 179 -18.36 7.05 -8.50
CA THR A 179 -19.59 7.32 -7.72
C THR A 179 -20.44 6.08 -7.50
N GLN A 180 -20.19 5.04 -8.29
CA GLN A 180 -20.84 3.73 -8.26
C GLN A 180 -20.00 2.64 -7.59
N ALA A 181 -18.87 2.97 -6.94
CA ALA A 181 -18.06 1.96 -6.27
C ALA A 181 -18.87 1.25 -5.18
N THR A 182 -18.84 -0.09 -5.18
CA THR A 182 -19.59 -0.92 -4.24
C THR A 182 -18.70 -1.70 -3.29
N SER A 183 -17.39 -1.74 -3.54
CA SER A 183 -16.42 -2.53 -2.77
C SER A 183 -15.22 -1.69 -2.37
N TRP A 184 -14.56 -2.12 -1.30
CA TRP A 184 -13.28 -1.59 -0.90
C TRP A 184 -12.36 -2.66 -0.31
N SER A 185 -11.06 -2.41 -0.38
CA SER A 185 -10.01 -3.24 0.20
C SER A 185 -9.01 -2.38 0.97
N PHE A 186 -8.33 -2.99 1.94
CA PHE A 186 -7.15 -2.40 2.56
C PHE A 186 -5.89 -2.95 1.89
N CYS A 187 -4.92 -2.09 1.61
CA CYS A 187 -3.63 -2.51 1.09
C CYS A 187 -2.45 -1.91 1.87
N VAL A 188 -1.37 -2.67 1.99
CA VAL A 188 -0.12 -2.22 2.59
C VAL A 188 1.05 -2.60 1.69
N GLN A 189 1.97 -1.66 1.52
CA GLN A 189 3.15 -1.90 0.72
C GLN A 189 4.26 -2.53 1.56
N VAL A 190 4.92 -3.52 0.96
CA VAL A 190 6.06 -4.23 1.54
C VAL A 190 7.23 -4.25 0.56
N ALA A 191 8.44 -4.44 1.05
CA ALA A 191 9.64 -4.60 0.23
C ALA A 191 10.72 -5.37 1.00
N PRO A 192 11.74 -5.94 0.34
CA PRO A 192 12.91 -6.46 1.03
C PRO A 192 13.60 -5.34 1.81
N ASP A 193 14.14 -5.63 3.00
CA ASP A 193 14.92 -4.65 3.76
C ASP A 193 16.32 -4.46 3.10
N PRO A 194 16.66 -3.23 2.65
CA PRO A 194 17.98 -2.94 2.09
C PRO A 194 19.11 -2.93 3.14
N GLY A 195 18.80 -3.04 4.44
CA GLY A 195 19.78 -3.03 5.52
C GLY A 195 20.35 -1.64 5.82
N GLU A 196 19.59 -0.58 5.52
CA GLU A 196 19.97 0.80 5.86
C GLU A 196 20.05 1.00 7.38
N SER A 197 21.03 1.77 7.84
CA SER A 197 21.13 2.13 9.27
C SER A 197 20.14 3.24 9.62
N GLY A 198 19.40 3.09 10.72
CA GLY A 198 18.51 4.13 11.25
C GLY A 198 17.11 3.60 11.56
N ALA A 199 16.15 4.52 11.68
CA ALA A 199 14.74 4.14 11.75
C ALA A 199 14.30 3.57 10.39
N PRO A 200 13.57 2.44 10.34
CA PRO A 200 13.21 1.83 9.07
C PRO A 200 12.28 2.75 8.27
N THR A 201 12.59 2.91 6.98
CA THR A 201 11.77 3.69 6.05
C THR A 201 11.77 3.02 4.69
N MET A 202 10.68 3.16 3.95
CA MET A 202 10.59 2.75 2.56
C MET A 202 10.64 3.99 1.67
N ALA A 203 11.52 3.98 0.67
CA ALA A 203 11.67 5.07 -0.27
C ALA A 203 10.86 4.85 -1.56
N ASP A 204 10.56 5.95 -2.25
CA ASP A 204 9.89 5.96 -3.56
C ASP A 204 10.62 5.18 -4.66
N HIS A 205 11.90 4.88 -4.45
CA HIS A 205 12.76 4.11 -5.34
C HIS A 205 13.28 2.80 -4.72
N THR A 206 12.78 2.38 -3.54
CA THR A 206 13.10 1.05 -2.99
C THR A 206 12.75 -0.03 -4.03
N PRO A 207 13.65 -0.98 -4.35
CA PRO A 207 13.38 -2.03 -5.33
C PRO A 207 12.33 -3.03 -4.83
N ASP A 208 11.73 -3.78 -5.76
CA ASP A 208 10.86 -4.93 -5.48
C ASP A 208 9.70 -4.67 -4.50
N ARG A 209 9.18 -3.43 -4.47
CA ARG A 209 8.01 -3.11 -3.66
C ARG A 209 6.79 -3.86 -4.17
N GLN A 210 6.05 -4.47 -3.27
CA GLN A 210 4.81 -5.19 -3.55
C GLN A 210 3.68 -4.56 -2.74
N LEU A 211 2.50 -4.41 -3.37
CA LEU A 211 1.30 -3.96 -2.69
C LEU A 211 0.45 -5.19 -2.34
N LEU A 212 0.36 -5.50 -1.04
CA LEU A 212 -0.47 -6.58 -0.54
C LEU A 212 -1.85 -6.03 -0.21
N CYS A 213 -2.90 -6.63 -0.78
CA CYS A 213 -4.27 -6.20 -0.54
C CYS A 213 -5.09 -7.31 0.12
N SER A 214 -5.96 -6.92 1.04
CA SER A 214 -6.96 -7.80 1.62
C SER A 214 -7.98 -8.22 0.57
N ALA A 215 -8.77 -9.26 0.88
CA ALA A 215 -10.02 -9.48 0.18
C ALA A 215 -10.90 -8.22 0.30
N GLY A 216 -11.64 -7.90 -0.77
CA GLY A 216 -12.57 -6.79 -0.77
C GLY A 216 -13.84 -7.10 0.03
N THR A 217 -14.44 -6.06 0.59
CA THR A 217 -15.76 -6.11 1.23
C THR A 217 -16.65 -5.01 0.68
N ASP A 218 -17.95 -5.08 1.00
CA ASP A 218 -18.91 -4.09 0.56
C ASP A 218 -18.63 -2.72 1.20
N LEU A 219 -18.78 -1.67 0.40
CA LEU A 219 -18.79 -0.30 0.91
C LEU A 219 -20.08 -0.06 1.71
N PRO A 220 -20.00 0.55 2.90
CA PRO A 220 -21.18 0.85 3.68
C PRO A 220 -22.06 1.89 2.95
N PRO A 221 -23.39 1.83 3.11
CA PRO A 221 -24.28 2.80 2.50
C PRO A 221 -23.90 4.24 2.88
N GLY A 222 -23.84 5.12 1.87
CA GLY A 222 -23.47 6.52 2.08
C GLY A 222 -21.97 6.79 2.20
N ALA A 223 -21.10 5.79 2.05
CA ALA A 223 -19.65 5.97 2.10
C ALA A 223 -19.15 7.03 1.11
N LEU A 224 -19.73 7.14 -0.08
CA LEU A 224 -19.28 8.05 -1.15
C LEU A 224 -20.04 9.38 -1.17
N THR A 225 -21.24 9.43 -0.58
CA THR A 225 -22.12 10.59 -0.63
C THR A 225 -22.08 11.31 0.70
N GLY A 226 -21.60 12.56 0.73
CA GLY A 226 -21.77 13.43 1.89
C GLY A 226 -23.24 13.64 2.16
N GLY A 227 -23.79 12.89 3.11
CA GLY A 227 -25.19 12.98 3.47
C GLY A 227 -25.47 14.32 4.11
N SER A 228 -26.00 15.27 3.33
CA SER A 228 -26.91 16.26 3.90
C SER A 228 -28.19 15.52 4.29
N ARG A 229 -28.36 15.28 5.59
CA ARG A 229 -29.69 15.16 6.18
C ARG A 229 -30.08 16.51 6.75
#